data_AF-A0A662K667-F1
#
_entry.id   AF-A0A662K667-F1
#
_cell.length_a   1.000
_cell.length_b   1.000
_cell.length_c   1.000
_cell.angle_alpha   90.00
_cell.angle_beta   90.00
_cell.angle_gamma   90.00
#
_symmetry.space_group_name_H-M   'P 1'
#
loop_
_entity.id
_entity.type
_entity.pdbx_description
1 polymer ?
#
loop_
_entity_poly.entity_id
_entity_poly.type
_entity_poly.pdbx_seq_one_letter_code
_entity_poly.pdbx_strand_id
1 'polypeptide(L)'
;MFGRLMRKHLCAMLVFLFLISASLESAIFTSAYIQKNILNNGGIIFRNSIKHEEIIEKGFRCVGRNNFSRLLKWFCTQPMIKFATYVFNTLNVKFVDGSYILIIESCKLHNISHCYKTFSRVSISSFADGNRNALLLNPFEHVYGKWYCREISKDLQHKGYNVVYKGDNEVNLSLMRYNLCVDILYMDTHAGCWDIDGDGILDEIVVSIGETWDDDTGEKYHFEYENKMIVEVKIGDEYFVAFTPGLIRYYYQHCFLPNSLVYIAACYAAYDRSMADSFLDAGAKTYMGWSRETVFWTNSMVSVIAFRLLYKGFTVKRVCELIGYGGLFNVLFKSKLVFYGDGNLKI
;
A
#
# COMPACT_ATOMS: atom_id res chain seq x y z
N MET A 1 8.52 50.47 1.94
CA MET A 1 9.20 49.32 2.59
C MET A 1 8.94 47.96 1.91
N PHE A 2 7.78 47.75 1.25
CA PHE A 2 7.44 46.48 0.57
C PHE A 2 8.26 46.13 -0.69
N GLY A 3 8.78 47.12 -1.44
CA GLY A 3 9.51 46.86 -2.70
C GLY A 3 10.93 46.28 -2.53
N ARG A 4 11.58 46.46 -1.36
CA ARG A 4 12.94 45.95 -1.11
C ARG A 4 12.97 44.48 -0.67
N LEU A 5 11.88 43.96 -0.09
CA LEU A 5 11.79 42.57 0.35
C LEU A 5 11.59 41.61 -0.84
N MET A 6 10.74 41.99 -1.82
CA MET A 6 10.48 41.17 -3.01
C MET A 6 11.71 40.99 -3.91
N ARG A 7 12.56 42.01 -4.05
CA ARG A 7 13.80 41.90 -4.86
C ARG A 7 14.80 40.89 -4.30
N LYS A 8 14.90 40.74 -2.97
CA LYS A 8 15.82 39.78 -2.35
C LYS A 8 15.36 38.33 -2.54
N HIS A 9 14.05 38.08 -2.53
CA HIS A 9 13.50 36.74 -2.77
C HIS A 9 13.56 36.33 -4.25
N LEU A 10 13.39 37.28 -5.18
CA LEU A 10 13.52 37.01 -6.61
C LEU A 10 14.96 36.68 -7.02
N CYS A 11 15.96 37.41 -6.49
CA CYS A 11 17.38 37.12 -6.76
C CYS A 11 17.81 35.77 -6.16
N ALA A 12 17.31 35.39 -4.98
CA ALA A 12 17.58 34.09 -4.38
C ALA A 12 17.00 32.93 -5.22
N MET A 13 15.81 33.10 -5.80
CA MET A 13 15.22 32.12 -6.72
C MET A 13 16.03 31.94 -8.01
N LEU A 14 16.55 33.03 -8.59
CA LEU A 14 17.30 32.98 -9.84
C LEU A 14 18.70 32.34 -9.66
N VAL A 15 19.37 32.58 -8.53
CA VAL A 15 20.64 31.92 -8.21
C VAL A 15 20.43 30.42 -7.93
N PHE A 16 19.30 30.04 -7.33
CA PHE A 16 18.95 28.64 -7.10
C PHE A 16 18.66 27.88 -8.40
N LEU A 17 18.04 28.54 -9.39
CA LEU A 17 17.81 27.97 -10.72
C LEU A 17 19.10 27.75 -11.52
N PHE A 18 20.11 28.62 -11.34
CA PHE A 18 21.41 28.50 -12.01
C PHE A 18 22.33 27.41 -11.42
N LEU A 19 22.16 27.06 -10.15
CA LEU A 19 22.97 26.00 -9.50
C LEU A 19 22.46 24.59 -9.82
N ILE A 20 21.19 24.44 -10.21
CA ILE A 20 20.58 23.14 -10.57
C ILE A 20 21.07 22.65 -11.94
N SER A 21 21.48 23.54 -12.85
CA SER A 21 21.96 23.15 -14.19
C SER A 21 23.39 22.60 -14.21
N ALA A 22 24.14 22.67 -13.11
CA ALA A 22 25.59 22.44 -13.12
C ALA A 22 26.06 21.11 -12.50
N SER A 23 25.17 20.24 -12.00
CA SER A 23 25.59 19.03 -11.25
C SER A 23 25.10 17.70 -11.86
N LEU A 24 24.74 17.67 -13.13
CA LEU A 24 24.58 16.43 -13.88
C LEU A 24 25.98 15.92 -14.29
N GLU A 25 26.56 14.96 -13.56
CA GLU A 25 27.40 13.91 -14.14
C GLU A 25 27.87 12.88 -13.10
N SER A 26 27.80 11.60 -13.50
CA SER A 26 28.46 10.38 -12.96
C SER A 26 27.89 9.71 -11.69
N ALA A 27 27.39 8.47 -11.81
CA ALA A 27 28.20 7.23 -11.74
C ALA A 27 27.33 5.94 -11.76
N ILE A 28 27.84 4.94 -12.48
CA ILE A 28 27.33 3.58 -12.74
C ILE A 28 28.00 2.60 -11.75
N PHE A 29 27.38 1.47 -11.33
CA PHE A 29 27.99 0.12 -11.26
C PHE A 29 27.06 -1.03 -10.74
N THR A 30 26.88 -2.04 -11.62
CA THR A 30 26.67 -3.52 -11.59
C THR A 30 25.95 -4.34 -10.50
N SER A 31 25.26 -5.37 -11.02
CA SER A 31 24.40 -6.42 -10.45
C SER A 31 25.08 -7.77 -10.12
N ALA A 32 24.36 -8.67 -9.42
CA ALA A 32 24.68 -10.10 -9.29
C ALA A 32 23.45 -11.00 -9.56
N TYR A 33 23.73 -12.23 -9.99
CA TYR A 33 22.94 -13.14 -10.86
C TYR A 33 21.87 -14.00 -10.13
N ILE A 34 20.68 -14.23 -10.73
CA ILE A 34 19.69 -15.26 -10.30
C ILE A 34 19.58 -16.36 -11.37
N GLN A 35 19.66 -17.62 -10.96
CA GLN A 35 19.57 -18.79 -11.86
C GLN A 35 18.23 -19.54 -11.72
N LYS A 36 17.56 -19.78 -12.87
CA LYS A 36 16.28 -20.45 -13.02
C LYS A 36 16.50 -21.92 -13.40
N ASN A 37 15.89 -22.86 -12.67
CA ASN A 37 15.81 -24.26 -13.12
C ASN A 37 14.34 -24.71 -13.17
N ILE A 38 13.99 -25.31 -14.31
CA ILE A 38 12.68 -25.89 -14.59
C ILE A 38 12.76 -27.37 -14.27
N LEU A 39 11.90 -27.87 -13.38
CA LEU A 39 11.73 -29.32 -13.22
C LEU A 39 10.79 -29.83 -14.31
N ASN A 40 11.14 -30.96 -14.92
CA ASN A 40 10.52 -31.50 -16.14
C ASN A 40 9.00 -31.80 -16.05
N ASN A 41 8.33 -31.61 -14.90
CA ASN A 41 6.90 -31.89 -14.73
C ASN A 41 6.11 -30.71 -14.11
N GLY A 42 6.41 -29.47 -14.51
CA GLY A 42 5.49 -28.33 -14.31
C GLY A 42 5.58 -27.59 -12.97
N GLY A 43 6.54 -27.92 -12.10
CA GLY A 43 6.85 -27.13 -10.91
C GLY A 43 7.89 -26.05 -11.20
N ILE A 44 7.62 -24.80 -10.81
CA ILE A 44 8.59 -23.68 -10.88
C ILE A 44 9.13 -23.45 -9.46
N ILE A 45 10.46 -23.54 -9.28
CA ILE A 45 11.15 -23.26 -8.02
C ILE A 45 11.95 -21.96 -8.17
N PHE A 46 11.75 -21.02 -7.26
CA PHE A 46 12.60 -19.82 -7.11
C PHE A 46 13.62 -20.09 -5.99
N ARG A 47 14.92 -19.84 -6.24
CA ARG A 47 16.05 -20.45 -5.51
C ARG A 47 16.87 -19.43 -4.71
N ASN A 48 17.35 -19.83 -3.54
CA ASN A 48 18.47 -19.16 -2.85
C ASN A 48 19.52 -20.10 -2.22
N SER A 49 19.36 -21.44 -2.18
CA SER A 49 20.46 -22.34 -1.76
C SER A 49 20.24 -23.83 -2.14
N ILE A 50 21.34 -24.60 -2.23
CA ILE A 50 21.37 -26.03 -2.62
C ILE A 50 20.77 -26.95 -1.53
N LYS A 51 20.86 -26.58 -0.24
CA LYS A 51 20.40 -27.42 0.89
C LYS A 51 18.88 -27.63 0.95
N HIS A 52 18.10 -26.78 0.29
CA HIS A 52 16.64 -26.86 0.34
C HIS A 52 16.06 -27.86 -0.68
N GLU A 53 16.82 -28.23 -1.71
CA GLU A 53 16.38 -29.20 -2.72
C GLU A 53 16.18 -30.59 -2.12
N GLU A 54 17.07 -31.04 -1.23
CA GLU A 54 16.97 -32.35 -0.58
C GLU A 54 15.71 -32.48 0.29
N ILE A 55 15.33 -31.39 0.98
CA ILE A 55 14.13 -31.36 1.83
C ILE A 55 12.86 -31.43 0.97
N ILE A 56 12.83 -30.71 -0.16
CA ILE A 56 11.69 -30.73 -1.09
C ILE A 56 11.54 -32.13 -1.72
N GLU A 57 12.63 -32.69 -2.23
CA GLU A 57 12.60 -34.02 -2.82
C GLU A 57 12.18 -35.08 -1.79
N LYS A 58 12.67 -34.96 -0.55
CA LYS A 58 12.25 -35.84 0.55
C LYS A 58 10.75 -35.71 0.83
N GLY A 59 10.22 -34.48 0.88
CA GLY A 59 8.78 -34.24 1.04
C GLY A 59 7.95 -34.89 -0.06
N PHE A 60 8.33 -34.71 -1.33
CA PHE A 60 7.64 -35.33 -2.46
C PHE A 60 7.77 -36.86 -2.50
N ARG A 61 8.92 -37.42 -2.08
CA ARG A 61 9.12 -38.87 -1.96
C ARG A 61 8.28 -39.46 -0.83
N CYS A 62 8.17 -38.78 0.31
CA CYS A 62 7.44 -39.26 1.49
C CYS A 62 5.92 -39.17 1.35
N VAL A 63 5.41 -38.17 0.63
CA VAL A 63 3.97 -37.84 0.63
C VAL A 63 3.29 -38.09 -0.72
N GLY A 64 4.06 -38.11 -1.80
CA GLY A 64 3.54 -38.18 -3.17
C GLY A 64 3.26 -36.79 -3.76
N ARG A 65 3.48 -36.65 -5.06
CA ARG A 65 3.54 -35.35 -5.78
C ARG A 65 2.21 -34.60 -5.93
N ASN A 66 1.08 -35.28 -5.68
CA ASN A 66 -0.26 -34.76 -5.97
C ASN A 66 -1.13 -34.59 -4.70
N ASN A 67 -0.54 -34.58 -3.51
CA ASN A 67 -1.31 -34.46 -2.26
C ASN A 67 -0.82 -33.26 -1.44
N PHE A 68 -1.20 -32.06 -1.88
CA PHE A 68 -0.78 -30.78 -1.29
C PHE A 68 -1.20 -30.63 0.17
N SER A 69 -2.36 -31.18 0.57
CA SER A 69 -2.81 -31.20 1.97
C SER A 69 -1.87 -32.01 2.87
N ARG A 70 -1.43 -33.20 2.43
CA ARG A 70 -0.46 -33.99 3.19
C ARG A 70 0.94 -33.38 3.13
N LEU A 71 1.29 -32.75 2.00
CA LEU A 71 2.59 -32.11 1.82
C LEU A 71 2.73 -30.88 2.73
N LEU A 72 1.67 -30.08 2.86
CA LEU A 72 1.54 -29.01 3.84
C LEU A 72 1.78 -29.54 5.26
N LYS A 73 1.05 -30.58 5.66
CA LYS A 73 1.22 -31.21 6.99
C LYS A 73 2.65 -31.68 7.22
N TRP A 74 3.28 -32.28 6.21
CA TRP A 74 4.67 -32.73 6.30
C TRP A 74 5.66 -31.57 6.46
N PHE A 75 5.51 -30.48 5.70
CA PHE A 75 6.37 -29.30 5.86
C PHE A 75 6.24 -28.67 7.24
N CYS A 76 5.02 -28.61 7.78
CA CYS A 76 4.78 -28.12 9.14
C CYS A 76 5.46 -28.95 10.24
N THR A 77 5.91 -30.19 9.96
CA THR A 77 6.64 -31.01 10.94
C THR A 77 8.16 -30.95 10.77
N GLN A 78 8.68 -30.25 9.77
CA GLN A 78 10.13 -30.19 9.54
C GLN A 78 10.79 -29.08 10.39
N PRO A 79 11.90 -29.37 11.08
CA PRO A 79 12.53 -28.42 12.01
C PRO A 79 13.12 -27.17 11.33
N MET A 80 13.38 -27.24 10.02
CA MET A 80 13.91 -26.12 9.22
C MET A 80 12.81 -25.21 8.66
N ILE A 81 11.54 -25.54 8.87
CA ILE A 81 10.40 -24.78 8.35
C ILE A 81 9.83 -23.90 9.46
N LYS A 82 9.82 -22.60 9.22
CA LYS A 82 9.21 -21.61 10.09
C LYS A 82 7.69 -21.64 9.98
N PHE A 83 7.17 -21.76 8.76
CA PHE A 83 5.75 -22.05 8.52
C PHE A 83 5.54 -22.61 7.10
N ALA A 84 4.42 -23.30 6.90
CA ALA A 84 3.90 -23.62 5.57
C ALA A 84 2.39 -23.30 5.52
N THR A 85 1.92 -22.75 4.41
CA THR A 85 0.50 -22.44 4.18
C THR A 85 0.10 -22.73 2.75
N TYR A 86 -1.11 -23.25 2.55
CA TYR A 86 -1.67 -23.50 1.23
C TYR A 86 -2.74 -22.46 0.93
N VAL A 87 -2.48 -21.64 -0.09
CA VAL A 87 -3.35 -20.54 -0.51
C VAL A 87 -3.69 -20.73 -1.98
N PHE A 88 -4.99 -20.84 -2.26
CA PHE A 88 -5.52 -21.24 -3.57
C PHE A 88 -4.92 -22.56 -4.09
N ASN A 89 -4.04 -22.49 -5.09
CA ASN A 89 -3.35 -23.63 -5.68
C ASN A 89 -1.83 -23.61 -5.40
N THR A 90 -1.39 -22.80 -4.44
CA THR A 90 0.03 -22.60 -4.15
C THR A 90 0.33 -22.90 -2.69
N LEU A 91 1.26 -23.84 -2.47
CA LEU A 91 1.86 -24.10 -1.17
C LEU A 91 3.07 -23.19 -0.98
N ASN A 92 2.97 -22.32 0.02
CA ASN A 92 4.00 -21.39 0.45
C ASN A 92 4.73 -22.00 1.64
N VAL A 93 6.06 -22.10 1.58
CA VAL A 93 6.89 -22.69 2.63
C VAL A 93 7.99 -21.70 2.99
N LYS A 94 8.04 -21.24 4.25
CA LYS A 94 9.08 -20.36 4.78
C LYS A 94 10.05 -21.14 5.65
N PHE A 95 11.34 -20.97 5.43
CA PHE A 95 12.40 -21.58 6.21
C PHE A 95 12.82 -20.67 7.38
N VAL A 96 13.43 -21.27 8.40
CA VAL A 96 13.93 -20.53 9.58
C VAL A 96 15.03 -19.51 9.20
N ASP A 97 15.78 -19.78 8.14
CA ASP A 97 16.82 -18.87 7.60
C ASP A 97 16.27 -17.67 6.81
N GLY A 98 14.94 -17.57 6.68
CA GLY A 98 14.26 -16.48 5.98
C GLY A 98 14.01 -16.73 4.49
N SER A 99 14.47 -17.86 3.93
CA SER A 99 14.18 -18.23 2.54
C SER A 99 12.75 -18.78 2.38
N TYR A 100 12.25 -18.76 1.14
CA TYR A 100 10.90 -19.19 0.80
C TYR A 100 10.87 -20.09 -0.43
N ILE A 101 9.86 -20.96 -0.46
CA ILE A 101 9.55 -21.82 -1.61
C ILE A 101 8.06 -21.75 -1.90
N LEU A 102 7.74 -21.68 -3.19
CA LEU A 102 6.38 -21.71 -3.72
C LEU A 102 6.23 -22.97 -4.55
N ILE A 103 5.26 -23.81 -4.22
CA ILE A 103 4.93 -25.03 -4.97
C ILE A 103 3.52 -24.85 -5.52
N ILE A 104 3.37 -24.85 -6.83
CA ILE A 104 2.10 -24.61 -7.51
C ILE A 104 1.52 -25.94 -7.99
N GLU A 105 0.25 -26.19 -7.67
CA GLU A 105 -0.50 -27.35 -8.13
C GLU A 105 -0.93 -27.15 -9.58
N SER A 106 -0.44 -28.02 -10.47
CA SER A 106 -0.83 -28.01 -11.89
C SER A 106 -2.17 -28.74 -12.08
N CYS A 107 -3.27 -28.00 -12.18
CA CYS A 107 -4.53 -28.58 -12.62
C CYS A 107 -4.42 -29.06 -14.08
N LYS A 108 -5.03 -30.21 -14.41
CA LYS A 108 -5.07 -30.78 -15.76
C LYS A 108 -5.52 -29.75 -16.80
N LEU A 109 -4.57 -29.27 -17.60
CA LEU A 109 -4.76 -28.37 -18.74
C LEU A 109 -5.38 -29.13 -19.92
N HIS A 110 -6.70 -29.33 -19.91
CA HIS A 110 -7.45 -29.73 -21.10
C HIS A 110 -8.53 -28.68 -21.37
N ASN A 111 -8.46 -28.09 -22.56
CA ASN A 111 -9.39 -27.11 -23.15
C ASN A 111 -9.42 -25.69 -22.57
N ILE A 112 -8.35 -24.92 -22.78
CA ILE A 112 -8.39 -23.45 -22.66
C ILE A 112 -7.95 -22.82 -23.99
N SER A 113 -8.88 -22.81 -24.97
CA SER A 113 -8.82 -21.91 -26.13
C SER A 113 -9.78 -20.71 -26.00
N HIS A 114 -10.56 -20.61 -24.91
CA HIS A 114 -11.56 -19.55 -24.73
C HIS A 114 -11.61 -18.89 -23.34
N CYS A 115 -10.59 -19.08 -22.50
CA CYS A 115 -10.42 -18.33 -21.24
C CYS A 115 -9.16 -17.45 -21.30
N TYR A 116 -9.09 -16.59 -22.31
CA TYR A 116 -8.22 -15.42 -22.32
C TYR A 116 -9.07 -14.18 -22.02
N LYS A 117 -9.41 -13.98 -20.75
CA LYS A 117 -9.69 -12.66 -20.17
C LYS A 117 -8.80 -12.47 -18.95
N THR A 118 -7.52 -12.33 -19.27
CA THR A 118 -6.56 -11.42 -18.64
C THR A 118 -6.54 -11.36 -17.11
N PHE A 119 -6.18 -12.46 -16.45
CA PHE A 119 -5.26 -12.33 -15.31
C PHE A 119 -3.86 -12.16 -15.87
N SER A 120 -3.49 -10.92 -16.18
CA SER A 120 -2.09 -10.54 -16.21
C SER A 120 -1.56 -10.79 -14.79
N ARG A 121 -0.77 -11.86 -14.63
CA ARG A 121 0.30 -11.85 -13.63
C ARG A 121 1.09 -10.56 -13.89
N VAL A 122 0.88 -9.53 -13.07
CA VAL A 122 1.97 -8.61 -12.81
C VAL A 122 3.03 -9.49 -12.18
N SER A 123 4.07 -9.74 -12.97
CA SER A 123 5.19 -10.55 -12.56
C SER A 123 5.72 -10.01 -11.24
N ILE A 124 5.65 -10.82 -10.17
CA ILE A 124 6.47 -10.64 -8.96
C ILE A 124 7.91 -11.05 -9.33
N SER A 125 8.44 -10.42 -10.37
CA SER A 125 9.86 -10.41 -10.75
C SER A 125 10.35 -8.97 -10.60
N SER A 126 10.23 -8.43 -9.39
CA SER A 126 10.92 -7.20 -8.98
C SER A 126 11.22 -7.14 -7.48
N PHE A 127 10.88 -8.16 -6.68
CA PHE A 127 11.25 -8.22 -5.26
C PHE A 127 12.72 -8.63 -5.02
N ALA A 128 13.53 -8.63 -6.08
CA ALA A 128 14.99 -8.82 -6.02
C ALA A 128 15.72 -7.82 -6.93
N ASP A 129 15.14 -6.64 -7.12
CA ASP A 129 15.89 -5.41 -7.39
C ASP A 129 15.42 -4.40 -6.34
N GLY A 130 16.24 -3.41 -5.99
CA GLY A 130 15.89 -2.32 -5.07
C GLY A 130 14.78 -1.38 -5.58
N ASN A 131 13.71 -1.91 -6.19
CA ASN A 131 12.59 -1.18 -6.76
C ASN A 131 11.58 -0.85 -5.67
N ARG A 132 11.68 0.38 -5.17
CA ARG A 132 10.72 0.96 -4.24
C ARG A 132 9.36 1.07 -4.92
N ASN A 133 8.28 0.59 -4.31
CA ASN A 133 6.93 0.62 -4.89
C ASN A 133 6.06 1.66 -4.19
N ALA A 134 5.25 2.37 -4.97
CA ALA A 134 4.26 3.29 -4.45
C ALA A 134 2.88 2.97 -5.04
N LEU A 135 1.86 3.00 -4.20
CA LEU A 135 0.45 2.85 -4.59
C LEU A 135 -0.27 4.17 -4.30
N LEU A 136 -0.81 4.78 -5.35
CA LEU A 136 -1.63 5.99 -5.27
C LEU A 136 -3.08 5.60 -5.60
N LEU A 137 -3.95 5.81 -4.63
CA LEU A 137 -5.36 5.50 -4.69
C LEU A 137 -6.18 6.79 -4.75
N ASN A 138 -7.13 6.85 -5.67
CA ASN A 138 -8.03 7.99 -5.83
C ASN A 138 -9.46 7.48 -6.07
N PRO A 139 -10.15 6.98 -5.03
CA PRO A 139 -11.41 6.27 -5.18
C PRO A 139 -12.57 7.16 -5.67
N PHE A 140 -12.35 8.47 -5.66
CA PHE A 140 -13.28 9.49 -6.14
C PHE A 140 -12.64 10.33 -7.24
N GLU A 141 -11.92 9.69 -8.18
CA GLU A 141 -11.27 10.37 -9.31
C GLU A 141 -12.28 11.17 -10.13
N HIS A 142 -13.50 10.66 -10.31
CA HIS A 142 -14.57 11.39 -11.00
C HIS A 142 -14.91 12.74 -10.33
N VAL A 143 -14.68 12.89 -9.02
CA VAL A 143 -14.87 14.13 -8.27
C VAL A 143 -13.60 14.99 -8.24
N TYR A 144 -12.46 14.38 -7.90
CA TYR A 144 -11.22 15.11 -7.60
C TYR A 144 -10.34 15.35 -8.84
N GLY A 145 -10.57 14.57 -9.89
CA GLY A 145 -9.68 14.41 -11.02
C GLY A 145 -8.37 13.71 -10.64
N LYS A 146 -7.58 13.37 -11.66
CA LYS A 146 -6.30 12.66 -11.49
C LYS A 146 -5.06 13.56 -11.39
N TRP A 147 -5.22 14.88 -11.47
CA TRP A 147 -4.09 15.79 -11.64
C TRP A 147 -3.12 15.75 -10.44
N TYR A 148 -3.65 15.79 -9.21
CA TYR A 148 -2.83 15.78 -8.00
C TYR A 148 -2.03 14.47 -7.86
N CYS A 149 -2.70 13.33 -8.01
CA CYS A 149 -2.04 12.03 -8.03
C CYS A 149 -1.00 11.93 -9.15
N ARG A 150 -1.24 12.51 -10.34
CA ARG A 150 -0.25 12.54 -11.42
C ARG A 150 1.01 13.33 -11.04
N GLU A 151 0.88 14.46 -10.35
CA GLU A 151 2.03 15.24 -9.89
C GLU A 151 2.82 14.50 -8.80
N ILE A 152 2.13 13.87 -7.84
CA ILE A 152 2.77 13.01 -6.84
C ILE A 152 3.49 11.85 -7.52
N SER A 153 2.86 11.19 -8.49
CA SER A 153 3.47 10.11 -9.27
C SER A 153 4.79 10.55 -9.91
N LYS A 154 4.87 11.75 -10.49
CA LYS A 154 6.11 12.27 -11.08
C LYS A 154 7.21 12.43 -10.04
N ASP A 155 6.91 13.02 -8.88
CA ASP A 155 7.89 13.21 -7.81
C ASP A 155 8.43 11.86 -7.31
N LEU A 156 7.55 10.87 -7.15
CA LEU A 156 7.91 9.51 -6.74
C LEU A 156 8.71 8.76 -7.82
N GLN A 157 8.29 8.84 -9.09
CA GLN A 157 9.02 8.24 -10.21
C GLN A 157 10.43 8.83 -10.34
N HIS A 158 10.59 10.15 -10.15
CA HIS A 158 11.91 10.78 -10.12
C HIS A 158 12.78 10.30 -8.94
N LYS A 159 12.16 9.78 -7.87
CA LYS A 159 12.85 9.12 -6.75
C LYS A 159 13.11 7.64 -6.97
N GLY A 160 12.83 7.13 -8.17
CA GLY A 160 13.02 5.72 -8.53
C GLY A 160 11.91 4.81 -8.00
N TYR A 161 10.77 5.36 -7.57
CA TYR A 161 9.63 4.52 -7.20
C TYR A 161 8.92 4.02 -8.46
N ASN A 162 8.58 2.74 -8.46
CA ASN A 162 7.58 2.17 -9.34
C ASN A 162 6.18 2.53 -8.83
N VAL A 163 5.50 3.46 -9.52
CA VAL A 163 4.22 4.01 -9.09
C VAL A 163 3.07 3.31 -9.79
N VAL A 164 2.16 2.72 -9.02
CA VAL A 164 0.86 2.20 -9.46
C VAL A 164 -0.23 3.18 -9.04
N TYR A 165 -1.06 3.59 -10.00
CA TYR A 165 -2.21 4.45 -9.76
C TYR A 165 -3.51 3.67 -9.98
N LYS A 166 -4.49 3.86 -9.10
CA LYS A 166 -5.85 3.30 -9.20
C LYS A 166 -6.89 4.36 -8.86
N GLY A 167 -7.87 4.53 -9.74
CA GLY A 167 -8.96 5.51 -9.60
C GLY A 167 -10.33 4.85 -9.52
N ASP A 168 -11.31 5.58 -8.98
CA ASP A 168 -12.73 5.18 -8.91
C ASP A 168 -12.92 3.72 -8.43
N ASN A 169 -13.73 2.94 -9.13
CA ASN A 169 -14.07 1.55 -8.81
C ASN A 169 -12.91 0.55 -8.93
N GLU A 170 -11.75 0.96 -9.45
CA GLU A 170 -10.54 0.14 -9.34
C GLU A 170 -10.02 0.11 -7.90
N VAL A 171 -10.36 1.11 -7.08
CA VAL A 171 -10.14 1.11 -5.64
C VAL A 171 -11.33 0.45 -4.97
N ASN A 172 -11.36 -0.88 -5.02
CA ASN A 172 -12.42 -1.72 -4.47
C ASN A 172 -11.94 -2.58 -3.29
N LEU A 173 -12.85 -3.32 -2.66
CA LEU A 173 -12.52 -4.10 -1.47
C LEU A 173 -11.47 -5.18 -1.76
N SER A 174 -11.46 -5.76 -2.97
CA SER A 174 -10.43 -6.73 -3.36
C SER A 174 -9.03 -6.12 -3.36
N LEU A 175 -8.87 -4.89 -3.84
CA LEU A 175 -7.59 -4.18 -3.78
C LEU A 175 -7.19 -3.94 -2.31
N MET A 176 -8.13 -3.47 -1.50
CA MET A 176 -7.87 -3.17 -0.09
C MET A 176 -7.47 -4.40 0.72
N ARG A 177 -7.99 -5.59 0.41
CA ARG A 177 -7.66 -6.83 1.12
C ARG A 177 -6.24 -7.34 0.84
N TYR A 178 -5.67 -7.10 -0.34
CA TYR A 178 -4.50 -7.86 -0.79
C TYR A 178 -3.35 -7.06 -1.40
N ASN A 179 -3.50 -5.75 -1.63
CA ASN A 179 -2.56 -5.00 -2.47
C ASN A 179 -1.95 -3.75 -1.81
N LEU A 180 -2.05 -3.60 -0.49
CA LEU A 180 -1.49 -2.43 0.20
C LEU A 180 0.00 -2.58 0.60
N CYS A 181 0.64 -3.72 0.35
CA CYS A 181 2.05 -3.95 0.69
C CYS A 181 3.02 -3.20 -0.25
N VAL A 182 3.27 -1.93 0.05
CA VAL A 182 4.12 -1.00 -0.73
C VAL A 182 4.93 -0.08 0.19
N ASP A 183 5.98 0.56 -0.31
CA ASP A 183 6.79 1.52 0.46
C ASP A 183 6.07 2.85 0.70
N ILE A 184 5.21 3.26 -0.24
CA ILE A 184 4.37 4.46 -0.12
C ILE A 184 2.95 4.10 -0.51
N LEU A 185 2.02 4.21 0.42
CA LEU A 185 0.59 4.18 0.17
C LEU A 185 0.05 5.61 0.32
N TYR A 186 -0.43 6.19 -0.77
CA TYR A 186 -1.15 7.45 -0.76
C TYR A 186 -2.60 7.21 -1.17
N MET A 187 -3.55 7.77 -0.43
CA MET A 187 -4.97 7.66 -0.74
C MET A 187 -5.66 9.02 -0.63
N ASP A 188 -6.18 9.52 -1.75
CA ASP A 188 -6.95 10.77 -1.84
C ASP A 188 -8.44 10.41 -1.84
N THR A 189 -9.11 10.55 -0.70
CA THR A 189 -10.44 9.94 -0.49
C THR A 189 -11.29 10.70 0.54
N HIS A 190 -12.47 10.16 0.83
CA HIS A 190 -13.30 10.53 1.97
C HIS A 190 -13.05 9.61 3.16
N ALA A 191 -13.09 10.19 4.35
CA ALA A 191 -13.06 9.46 5.61
C ALA A 191 -13.94 10.20 6.63
N GLY A 192 -14.35 9.46 7.64
CA GLY A 192 -15.18 9.95 8.73
C GLY A 192 -14.92 9.14 9.99
N CYS A 193 -15.68 9.43 11.04
CA CYS A 193 -15.70 8.60 12.23
C CYS A 193 -17.00 7.82 12.27
N TRP A 194 -16.96 6.60 12.78
CA TRP A 194 -18.10 5.72 12.88
C TRP A 194 -18.23 5.19 14.31
N ASP A 195 -19.47 5.14 14.78
CA ASP A 195 -19.87 4.48 16.03
C ASP A 195 -19.99 2.98 15.77
N ILE A 196 -18.96 2.23 16.18
CA ILE A 196 -18.88 0.80 15.85
C ILE A 196 -19.71 -0.02 16.83
N ASP A 197 -19.83 0.39 18.09
CA ASP A 197 -20.51 -0.39 19.12
C ASP A 197 -21.98 0.01 19.36
N GLY A 198 -22.41 1.12 18.77
CA GLY A 198 -23.79 1.61 18.78
C GLY A 198 -24.15 2.38 20.04
N ASP A 199 -23.16 2.87 20.80
CA ASP A 199 -23.39 3.61 22.05
C ASP A 199 -23.70 5.11 21.83
N GLY A 200 -23.66 5.57 20.58
CA GLY A 200 -23.87 6.95 20.17
C GLY A 200 -22.61 7.81 20.17
N ILE A 201 -21.43 7.22 20.39
CA ILE A 201 -20.12 7.86 20.41
C ILE A 201 -19.33 7.42 19.17
N LEU A 202 -18.61 8.36 18.55
CA LEU A 202 -17.79 8.05 17.37
C LEU A 202 -16.46 7.43 17.81
N ASP A 203 -16.22 6.17 17.44
CA ASP A 203 -15.14 5.34 18.02
C ASP A 203 -13.94 5.11 17.11
N GLU A 204 -14.19 4.89 15.82
CA GLU A 204 -13.14 4.52 14.88
C GLU A 204 -13.24 5.32 13.58
N ILE A 205 -12.08 5.57 12.97
CA ILE A 205 -11.99 6.22 11.67
C ILE A 205 -12.34 5.21 10.59
N VAL A 206 -13.27 5.56 9.70
CA VAL A 206 -13.60 4.75 8.51
C VAL A 206 -13.17 5.48 7.25
N VAL A 207 -12.68 4.73 6.27
CA VAL A 207 -12.10 5.28 5.04
C VAL A 207 -12.85 4.71 3.84
N SER A 208 -13.45 5.59 3.06
CA SER A 208 -14.25 5.21 1.90
C SER A 208 -13.38 4.77 0.73
N ILE A 209 -13.89 3.80 -0.01
CA ILE A 209 -13.33 3.33 -1.28
C ILE A 209 -14.30 3.64 -2.44
N GLY A 210 -13.92 3.32 -3.67
CA GLY A 210 -14.66 3.69 -4.89
C GLY A 210 -15.65 2.62 -5.32
N GLU A 211 -15.86 1.61 -4.48
CA GLU A 211 -16.89 0.60 -4.64
C GLU A 211 -18.18 1.12 -4.00
N THR A 212 -19.25 1.19 -4.79
CA THR A 212 -20.58 1.58 -4.33
C THR A 212 -21.17 0.52 -3.40
N TRP A 213 -21.96 0.95 -2.43
CA TRP A 213 -22.76 0.06 -1.59
C TRP A 213 -24.12 -0.16 -2.25
N ASP A 214 -24.51 -1.42 -2.40
CA ASP A 214 -25.82 -1.85 -2.90
C ASP A 214 -26.43 -2.92 -1.98
N ASP A 215 -27.69 -3.30 -2.24
CA ASP A 215 -28.44 -4.27 -1.43
C ASP A 215 -27.73 -5.63 -1.31
N ASP A 216 -26.91 -6.00 -2.30
CA ASP A 216 -26.19 -7.28 -2.36
C ASP A 216 -24.80 -7.20 -1.68
N THR A 217 -24.29 -6.00 -1.38
CA THR A 217 -22.92 -5.78 -0.87
C THR A 217 -22.69 -6.50 0.46
N GLY A 218 -23.69 -6.45 1.35
CA GLY A 218 -23.63 -7.15 2.64
C GLY A 218 -23.55 -8.67 2.50
N GLU A 219 -24.19 -9.26 1.48
CA GLU A 219 -24.10 -10.70 1.22
C GLU A 219 -22.78 -11.05 0.51
N LYS A 220 -22.40 -10.26 -0.51
CA LYS A 220 -21.15 -10.40 -1.27
C LYS A 220 -19.91 -10.41 -0.36
N TYR A 221 -19.93 -9.59 0.69
CA TYR A 221 -18.86 -9.45 1.67
C TYR A 221 -19.30 -9.81 3.09
N HIS A 222 -20.13 -10.86 3.20
CA HIS A 222 -20.76 -11.27 4.45
C HIS A 222 -19.78 -11.38 5.62
N PHE A 223 -18.60 -11.97 5.42
CA PHE A 223 -17.61 -12.09 6.48
C PHE A 223 -17.10 -10.73 6.96
N GLU A 224 -16.67 -9.87 6.03
CA GLU A 224 -16.16 -8.53 6.35
C GLU A 224 -17.25 -7.66 6.99
N TYR A 225 -18.50 -7.77 6.53
CA TYR A 225 -19.64 -7.02 7.05
C TYR A 225 -20.02 -7.45 8.48
N GLU A 226 -20.24 -8.74 8.73
CA GLU A 226 -20.61 -9.27 10.05
C GLU A 226 -19.53 -9.00 11.12
N ASN A 227 -18.26 -8.90 10.70
CA ASN A 227 -17.15 -8.58 11.59
C ASN A 227 -16.84 -7.07 11.64
N LYS A 228 -17.72 -6.20 11.13
CA LYS A 228 -17.58 -4.74 11.13
C LYS A 228 -16.25 -4.25 10.53
N MET A 229 -15.71 -5.00 9.56
CA MET A 229 -14.50 -4.63 8.81
C MET A 229 -14.82 -3.67 7.67
N ILE A 230 -16.07 -3.69 7.19
CA ILE A 230 -16.62 -2.73 6.25
C ILE A 230 -17.93 -2.16 6.78
N VAL A 231 -18.24 -0.94 6.36
CA VAL A 231 -19.50 -0.26 6.67
C VAL A 231 -20.00 0.50 5.44
N GLU A 232 -21.30 0.78 5.42
CA GLU A 232 -21.92 1.69 4.46
C GLU A 232 -21.66 3.14 4.88
N VAL A 233 -21.21 3.98 3.95
CA VAL A 233 -21.10 5.43 4.18
C VAL A 233 -21.80 6.20 3.07
N LYS A 234 -22.46 7.29 3.44
CA LYS A 234 -23.11 8.19 2.49
C LYS A 234 -22.18 9.34 2.11
N ILE A 235 -21.95 9.53 0.82
CA ILE A 235 -21.15 10.63 0.27
C ILE A 235 -21.96 11.31 -0.82
N GLY A 236 -22.38 12.55 -0.55
CA GLY A 236 -23.38 13.22 -1.40
C GLY A 236 -24.71 12.47 -1.36
N ASP A 237 -25.20 12.04 -2.53
CA ASP A 237 -26.46 11.30 -2.68
C ASP A 237 -26.25 9.79 -2.88
N GLU A 238 -25.00 9.32 -2.86
CA GLU A 238 -24.63 7.92 -3.12
C GLU A 238 -24.06 7.25 -1.87
N TYR A 239 -24.17 5.91 -1.82
CA TYR A 239 -23.62 5.08 -0.76
C TYR A 239 -22.40 4.31 -1.27
N PHE A 240 -21.37 4.24 -0.45
CA PHE A 240 -20.09 3.61 -0.76
C PHE A 240 -19.67 2.66 0.35
N VAL A 241 -18.85 1.69 -0.02
CA VAL A 241 -18.13 0.87 0.95
C VAL A 241 -17.04 1.72 1.59
N ALA A 242 -16.95 1.67 2.92
CA ALA A 242 -15.79 2.12 3.67
C ALA A 242 -15.19 0.97 4.47
N PHE A 243 -13.87 0.95 4.59
CA PHE A 243 -13.19 -0.02 5.45
C PHE A 243 -12.88 0.59 6.82
N THR A 244 -12.91 -0.27 7.83
CA THR A 244 -12.57 0.08 9.22
C THR A 244 -11.13 -0.39 9.54
N PRO A 245 -10.55 0.05 10.66
CA PRO A 245 -9.28 -0.48 11.16
C PRO A 245 -9.28 -2.01 11.31
N GLY A 246 -10.46 -2.62 11.54
CA GLY A 246 -10.65 -4.07 11.58
C GLY A 246 -10.19 -4.79 10.31
N LEU A 247 -10.44 -4.20 9.13
CA LEU A 247 -10.01 -4.76 7.86
C LEU A 247 -8.48 -4.82 7.76
N ILE A 248 -7.80 -3.74 8.14
CA ILE A 248 -6.33 -3.67 8.12
C ILE A 248 -5.73 -4.68 9.09
N ARG A 249 -6.26 -4.73 10.32
CA ARG A 249 -5.83 -5.71 11.33
C ARG A 249 -5.96 -7.15 10.82
N TYR A 250 -7.07 -7.49 10.18
CA TYR A 250 -7.31 -8.87 9.74
C TYR A 250 -6.45 -9.29 8.54
N TYR A 251 -6.39 -8.47 7.48
CA TYR A 251 -5.71 -8.84 6.24
C TYR A 251 -4.20 -8.58 6.26
N TYR A 252 -3.70 -7.67 7.12
CA TYR A 252 -2.30 -7.25 7.13
C TYR A 252 -1.52 -7.61 8.39
N GLN A 253 -2.12 -8.26 9.40
CA GLN A 253 -1.41 -8.77 10.60
C GLN A 253 -0.17 -9.65 10.29
N HIS A 254 -0.07 -10.22 9.09
CA HIS A 254 1.01 -11.12 8.68
C HIS A 254 1.76 -10.65 7.42
N CYS A 255 1.34 -9.54 6.83
CA CYS A 255 1.96 -8.91 5.67
C CYS A 255 2.63 -7.62 6.14
N PHE A 256 3.90 -7.71 6.54
CA PHE A 256 4.69 -6.56 6.96
C PHE A 256 4.64 -5.48 5.87
N LEU A 257 4.07 -4.31 6.18
CA LEU A 257 4.23 -3.05 5.45
C LEU A 257 5.62 -2.47 5.74
N PRO A 258 6.71 -3.05 5.20
CA PRO A 258 8.01 -2.95 5.82
C PRO A 258 8.58 -1.55 5.59
N ASN A 259 8.54 -0.72 6.61
CA ASN A 259 8.99 0.67 6.56
C ASN A 259 8.15 1.62 5.69
N SER A 260 6.87 1.29 5.48
CA SER A 260 6.00 2.07 4.59
C SER A 260 5.62 3.44 5.17
N LEU A 261 5.48 4.43 4.28
CA LEU A 261 4.68 5.63 4.53
C LEU A 261 3.24 5.36 4.08
N VAL A 262 2.28 5.46 5.01
CA VAL A 262 0.85 5.49 4.71
C VAL A 262 0.36 6.93 4.86
N TYR A 263 -0.20 7.52 3.81
CA TYR A 263 -0.80 8.85 3.84
C TYR A 263 -2.22 8.81 3.31
N ILE A 264 -3.20 8.91 4.21
CA ILE A 264 -4.62 9.05 3.87
C ILE A 264 -4.98 10.52 3.90
N ALA A 265 -5.12 11.12 2.71
CA ALA A 265 -5.49 12.51 2.51
C ALA A 265 -7.02 12.66 2.52
N ALA A 266 -7.62 12.52 3.70
CA ALA A 266 -9.06 12.65 3.89
C ALA A 266 -9.39 13.38 5.19
N CYS A 267 -10.61 13.94 5.29
CA CYS A 267 -11.15 14.49 6.52
C CYS A 267 -11.06 13.46 7.65
N TYR A 268 -10.73 13.88 8.87
CA TYR A 268 -10.70 12.99 10.06
C TYR A 268 -9.77 11.77 9.97
N ALA A 269 -8.97 11.62 8.91
CA ALA A 269 -8.09 10.46 8.72
C ALA A 269 -7.07 10.24 9.84
N ALA A 270 -6.83 11.26 10.68
CA ALA A 270 -6.01 11.19 11.88
C ALA A 270 -6.69 11.82 13.10
N TYR A 271 -8.03 11.78 13.17
CA TYR A 271 -8.83 12.32 14.27
C TYR A 271 -8.51 11.66 15.61
N ASP A 272 -8.53 10.34 15.62
CA ASP A 272 -7.99 9.49 16.66
C ASP A 272 -6.82 8.65 16.09
N ARG A 273 -6.45 7.61 16.83
CA ARG A 273 -5.33 6.73 16.49
C ARG A 273 -5.75 5.38 15.91
N SER A 274 -7.03 5.01 15.91
CA SER A 274 -7.55 3.69 15.54
C SER A 274 -6.98 3.17 14.20
N MET A 275 -7.16 3.96 13.13
CA MET A 275 -6.67 3.63 11.80
C MET A 275 -5.14 3.67 11.72
N ALA A 276 -4.52 4.68 12.33
CA ALA A 276 -3.06 4.81 12.33
C ALA A 276 -2.39 3.61 13.02
N ASP A 277 -2.84 3.25 14.21
CA ASP A 277 -2.33 2.12 14.98
C ASP A 277 -2.55 0.80 14.21
N SER A 278 -3.68 0.63 13.50
CA SER A 278 -3.88 -0.56 12.63
C SER A 278 -2.84 -0.71 11.51
N PHE A 279 -2.42 0.39 10.88
CA PHE A 279 -1.37 0.36 9.85
C PHE A 279 0.02 0.22 10.47
N LEU A 280 0.28 0.87 11.61
CA LEU A 280 1.55 0.77 12.33
C LEU A 280 1.78 -0.66 12.85
N ASP A 281 0.74 -1.30 13.39
CA ASP A 281 0.78 -2.70 13.86
C ASP A 281 0.96 -3.69 12.68
N ALA A 282 0.43 -3.34 11.50
CA ALA A 282 0.71 -4.05 10.24
C ALA A 282 2.14 -3.81 9.70
N GLY A 283 2.94 -2.99 10.38
CA GLY A 283 4.37 -2.79 10.13
C GLY A 283 4.73 -1.47 9.44
N ALA A 284 3.74 -0.62 9.12
CA ALA A 284 4.02 0.69 8.53
C ALA A 284 4.90 1.49 9.49
N LYS A 285 5.82 2.28 8.92
CA LYS A 285 6.74 3.09 9.74
C LYS A 285 6.15 4.43 10.13
N THR A 286 5.32 4.98 9.26
CA THR A 286 4.67 6.26 9.51
C THR A 286 3.30 6.30 8.88
N TYR A 287 2.32 6.78 9.64
CA TYR A 287 0.99 7.11 9.15
C TYR A 287 0.82 8.63 9.16
N MET A 288 0.32 9.23 8.08
CA MET A 288 0.01 10.65 7.93
C MET A 288 -1.47 10.82 7.58
N GLY A 289 -2.07 11.89 8.09
CA GLY A 289 -3.47 12.23 7.79
C GLY A 289 -3.91 13.56 8.42
N TRP A 290 -5.14 13.96 8.13
CA TRP A 290 -5.72 15.20 8.67
C TRP A 290 -6.46 14.95 9.97
N SER A 291 -6.19 15.79 10.98
CA SER A 291 -6.70 15.59 12.33
C SER A 291 -8.19 15.87 12.51
N ARG A 292 -8.81 16.63 11.60
CA ARG A 292 -10.22 17.05 11.66
C ARG A 292 -10.78 17.21 10.25
N GLU A 293 -11.99 17.77 10.16
CA GLU A 293 -12.60 18.20 8.91
C GLU A 293 -11.69 19.10 8.07
N THR A 294 -11.76 18.93 6.76
CA THR A 294 -10.94 19.64 5.79
C THR A 294 -11.72 19.89 4.51
N VAL A 295 -11.26 20.80 3.66
CA VAL A 295 -11.79 20.94 2.30
C VAL A 295 -11.03 20.03 1.36
N PHE A 296 -11.73 19.10 0.70
CA PHE A 296 -11.12 18.06 -0.13
C PHE A 296 -10.14 18.60 -1.20
N TRP A 297 -10.50 19.64 -1.96
CA TRP A 297 -9.58 20.27 -2.94
C TRP A 297 -8.28 20.79 -2.32
N THR A 298 -8.36 21.27 -1.08
CA THR A 298 -7.18 21.78 -0.35
C THR A 298 -6.28 20.62 0.03
N ASN A 299 -6.85 19.47 0.41
CA ASN A 299 -6.07 18.28 0.76
C ASN A 299 -5.25 17.76 -0.42
N SER A 300 -5.88 17.56 -1.58
CA SER A 300 -5.19 17.04 -2.77
C SER A 300 -4.05 17.96 -3.21
N MET A 301 -4.28 19.29 -3.19
CA MET A 301 -3.24 20.28 -3.50
C MET A 301 -2.09 20.24 -2.47
N VAL A 302 -2.42 20.19 -1.18
CA VAL A 302 -1.43 20.15 -0.09
C VAL A 302 -0.64 18.85 -0.12
N SER A 303 -1.25 17.73 -0.52
CA SER A 303 -0.56 16.46 -0.71
C SER A 303 0.55 16.55 -1.76
N VAL A 304 0.32 17.25 -2.89
CA VAL A 304 1.40 17.52 -3.87
C VAL A 304 2.55 18.30 -3.21
N ILE A 305 2.24 19.32 -2.39
CA ILE A 305 3.27 20.08 -1.67
C ILE A 305 4.01 19.18 -0.67
N ALA A 306 3.30 18.31 0.06
CA ALA A 306 3.87 17.36 1.00
C ALA A 306 4.87 16.43 0.31
N PHE A 307 4.48 15.82 -0.81
CA PHE A 307 5.35 14.94 -1.58
C PHE A 307 6.55 15.68 -2.20
N ARG A 308 6.39 16.93 -2.63
CA ARG A 308 7.53 17.76 -3.07
C ARG A 308 8.53 18.04 -1.96
N LEU A 309 8.07 18.20 -0.71
CA LEU A 309 8.96 18.38 0.43
C LEU A 309 9.65 17.06 0.81
N LEU A 310 8.90 15.95 0.85
CA LEU A 310 9.47 14.62 1.04
C LEU A 310 10.52 14.30 -0.04
N TYR A 311 10.22 14.61 -1.31
CA TYR A 311 11.14 14.50 -2.44
C TYR A 311 12.44 15.29 -2.21
N LYS A 312 12.36 16.48 -1.61
CA LYS A 312 13.53 17.30 -1.24
C LYS A 312 14.30 16.76 -0.02
N GLY A 313 13.92 15.61 0.52
CA GLY A 313 14.61 14.94 1.63
C GLY A 313 14.18 15.41 3.02
N PHE A 314 13.08 16.16 3.12
CA PHE A 314 12.49 16.53 4.40
C PHE A 314 11.90 15.28 5.07
N THR A 315 11.99 15.23 6.40
CA THR A 315 11.36 14.15 7.16
C THR A 315 9.84 14.37 7.25
N VAL A 316 9.07 13.30 7.46
CA VAL A 316 7.61 13.40 7.66
C VAL A 316 7.26 14.42 8.75
N LYS A 317 7.94 14.39 9.90
CA LYS A 317 7.74 15.38 10.98
C LYS A 317 7.88 16.81 10.48
N ARG A 318 8.94 17.08 9.72
CA ARG A 318 9.20 18.42 9.21
C ARG A 318 8.18 18.84 8.15
N VAL A 319 7.70 17.90 7.35
CA VAL A 319 6.61 18.14 6.37
C VAL A 319 5.32 18.53 7.09
N CYS A 320 4.90 17.77 8.11
CA CYS A 320 3.74 18.11 8.93
C CYS A 320 3.88 19.47 9.62
N GLU A 321 5.05 19.81 10.16
CA GLU A 321 5.32 21.12 10.77
C GLU A 321 5.21 22.29 9.77
N LEU A 322 5.76 22.12 8.56
CA LEU A 322 5.76 23.16 7.53
C LEU A 322 4.39 23.37 6.91
N ILE A 323 3.65 22.28 6.70
CA ILE A 323 2.28 22.35 6.17
C ILE A 323 1.35 22.89 7.24
N GLY A 324 1.41 22.34 8.46
CA GLY A 324 0.51 22.67 9.55
C GLY A 324 -0.94 22.49 9.14
N TYR A 325 -1.64 23.60 8.91
CA TYR A 325 -3.03 23.59 8.46
C TYR A 325 -3.17 23.48 6.93
N GLY A 326 -2.14 23.82 6.14
CA GLY A 326 -2.18 23.69 4.67
C GLY A 326 -3.11 24.68 3.95
N GLY A 327 -3.76 25.61 4.65
CA GLY A 327 -4.59 26.66 4.04
C GLY A 327 -5.56 27.31 5.02
N LEU A 328 -6.20 28.40 4.59
CA LEU A 328 -7.11 29.19 5.43
C LEU A 328 -8.33 28.38 5.90
N PHE A 329 -8.93 27.55 5.05
CA PHE A 329 -10.10 26.76 5.42
C PHE A 329 -9.79 25.74 6.51
N ASN A 330 -8.66 25.04 6.42
CA ASN A 330 -8.25 24.08 7.44
C ASN A 330 -7.88 24.77 8.76
N VAL A 331 -7.42 26.03 8.74
CA VAL A 331 -7.27 26.86 9.96
C VAL A 331 -8.63 27.06 10.63
N LEU A 332 -9.68 27.38 9.86
CA LEU A 332 -11.04 27.57 10.38
C LEU A 332 -11.57 26.28 11.01
N PHE A 333 -11.33 25.13 10.39
CA PHE A 333 -11.70 23.81 10.92
C PHE A 333 -10.74 23.28 12.01
N LYS A 334 -9.69 24.03 12.33
CA LYS A 334 -8.62 23.62 13.25
C LYS A 334 -8.00 22.26 12.87
N SER A 335 -7.96 21.94 11.58
CA SER A 335 -7.45 20.68 11.06
C SER A 335 -6.00 20.81 10.63
N LYS A 336 -5.15 19.95 11.17
CA LYS A 336 -3.73 19.92 10.87
C LYS A 336 -3.36 18.62 10.18
N LEU A 337 -2.39 18.69 9.29
CA LEU A 337 -1.69 17.51 8.82
C LEU A 337 -0.79 17.02 9.95
N VAL A 338 -1.07 15.82 10.45
CA VAL A 338 -0.34 15.20 11.56
C VAL A 338 0.20 13.83 11.12
N PHE A 339 1.03 13.24 11.97
CA PHE A 339 1.55 11.91 11.75
C PHE A 339 1.62 11.11 13.05
N TYR A 340 1.66 9.79 12.90
CA TYR A 340 1.93 8.81 13.95
C TYR A 340 3.05 7.86 13.48
N GLY A 341 3.84 7.32 14.41
CA GLY A 341 5.01 6.47 14.10
C GLY A 341 6.33 7.25 14.02
N ASP A 342 7.29 6.80 13.21
CA ASP A 342 8.62 7.42 13.08
C ASP A 342 8.58 8.65 12.18
N GLY A 343 8.55 9.83 12.80
CA GLY A 343 8.59 11.10 12.09
C GLY A 343 9.88 11.40 11.33
N ASN A 344 10.94 10.58 11.46
CA ASN A 344 12.21 10.75 10.73
C ASN A 344 12.22 10.08 9.35
N LEU A 345 11.14 9.38 8.96
CA LEU A 345 11.03 8.78 7.64
C LEU A 345 11.21 9.82 6.52
N LYS A 346 11.91 9.41 5.45
CA LYS A 346 12.20 10.18 4.23
C LYS A 346 11.96 9.28 3.01
N ILE A 347 11.77 9.89 1.83
CA ILE A 347 11.59 9.17 0.55
C ILE A 347 12.76 9.38 -0.42
#